data_AF-A0A3S5JVT6-F1
#
_entry.id   AF-A0A3S5JVT6-F1
#
_cell.length_a   1.000
_cell.length_b   1.000
_cell.length_c   1.000
_cell.angle_alpha   90.00
_cell.angle_beta   90.00
_cell.angle_gamma   90.00
#
_symmetry.space_group_name_H-M   'P 1'
#
loop_
_entity.id
_entity.type
_entity.pdbx_description
1 polymer ?
#
loop_
_entity_poly.entity_id
_entity_poly.type
_entity_poly.pdbx_seq_one_letter_code
_entity_poly.pdbx_strand_id
1 'polypeptide(L)'
;MKSLVLSIALLIGGCSMIPSFWDDNESWSVAKIRHSVDTLNCSGNYESQVNILVSDIRFLQLYSESKGSDDLSEMISPMMDTAMGLQKMTVNETFCKLKKKQLVKQSAIIADAAMERF
;
A
#
# COMPACT_ATOMS: atom_id res chain seq x y z
N MET A 1 3.56 -13.55 -48.30
CA MET A 1 4.53 -13.64 -47.17
C MET A 1 4.96 -12.27 -46.66
N LYS A 2 5.49 -11.37 -47.51
CA LYS A 2 5.93 -10.02 -47.07
C LYS A 2 4.84 -9.19 -46.37
N SER A 3 3.62 -9.20 -46.89
CA SER A 3 2.48 -8.47 -46.27
C SER A 3 2.02 -9.08 -44.94
N LEU A 4 2.18 -10.40 -44.75
CA LEU A 4 1.81 -11.09 -43.50
C LEU A 4 2.81 -10.75 -42.38
N VAL A 5 4.10 -10.68 -42.72
CA VAL A 5 5.17 -10.30 -41.79
C VAL A 5 5.02 -8.84 -41.34
N LEU A 6 4.60 -7.94 -42.24
CA LEU A 6 4.39 -6.53 -41.91
C LEU A 6 3.17 -6.33 -40.99
N SER A 7 2.08 -7.08 -41.20
CA SER A 7 0.90 -7.04 -40.33
C SER A 7 1.19 -7.59 -38.93
N ILE A 8 2.02 -8.63 -38.80
CA ILE A 8 2.42 -9.17 -37.51
C ILE A 8 3.33 -8.17 -36.76
N ALA A 9 4.26 -7.51 -37.44
CA ALA A 9 5.14 -6.50 -36.82
C ALA A 9 4.37 -5.30 -36.25
N LEU A 10 3.29 -4.86 -36.92
CA LEU A 10 2.41 -3.78 -36.45
C LEU A 10 1.58 -4.17 -35.22
N LEU A 11 1.17 -5.44 -35.11
CA LEU A 11 0.39 -5.93 -33.97
C LEU A 11 1.25 -6.10 -32.70
N ILE A 12 2.54 -6.43 -32.84
CA ILE A 12 3.44 -6.63 -31.68
C ILE A 12 3.93 -5.28 -31.10
N GLY A 13 3.99 -4.22 -31.91
CA GLY A 13 4.38 -2.88 -31.46
C GLY A 13 3.32 -2.12 -30.65
N GLY A 14 2.06 -2.59 -30.65
CA GLY A 14 0.95 -1.93 -29.94
C GLY A 14 0.96 -2.14 -28.42
N CYS A 15 1.56 -3.23 -27.92
CA CYS A 15 1.56 -3.55 -26.49
C CYS A 15 2.61 -2.75 -25.68
N SER A 16 3.59 -2.13 -26.32
CA SER A 16 4.63 -1.33 -25.62
C SER A 16 4.27 0.15 -25.43
N MET A 17 3.10 0.58 -25.92
CA MET A 17 2.68 1.99 -25.89
C MET A 17 1.65 2.29 -24.78
N ILE A 18 1.26 1.30 -23.97
CA ILE A 18 0.43 1.54 -22.78
C ILE A 18 1.37 2.10 -21.69
N PRO A 19 1.21 3.38 -21.29
CA PRO A 19 1.99 3.91 -20.17
C PRO A 19 1.61 3.11 -18.92
N SER A 20 2.60 2.43 -18.34
CA SER A 20 2.42 1.76 -17.06
C SER A 20 2.33 2.82 -15.97
N PHE A 21 1.27 2.77 -15.18
CA PHE A 21 1.13 3.57 -13.95
C PHE A 21 1.73 2.87 -12.73
N TRP A 22 2.42 1.74 -12.95
CA TRP A 22 3.11 0.97 -11.93
C TRP A 22 4.25 1.76 -11.30
N ASP A 23 4.34 1.68 -9.98
CA ASP A 23 5.42 2.26 -9.19
C ASP A 23 5.97 1.23 -8.20
N ASP A 24 7.25 0.90 -8.36
CA ASP A 24 7.92 -0.11 -7.53
C ASP A 24 7.97 0.27 -6.05
N ASN A 25 8.12 1.57 -5.73
CA ASN A 25 8.25 2.02 -4.35
C ASN A 25 6.90 2.07 -3.63
N GLU A 26 5.85 2.56 -4.29
CA GLU A 26 4.48 2.50 -3.76
C GLU A 26 4.06 1.04 -3.58
N SER A 27 4.30 0.20 -4.58
CA SER A 27 3.95 -1.23 -4.53
C SER A 27 4.70 -1.97 -3.42
N TRP A 28 6.01 -1.75 -3.30
CA TRP A 28 6.82 -2.31 -2.22
C TRP A 28 6.33 -1.84 -0.85
N SER A 29 6.10 -0.53 -0.70
CA SER A 29 5.74 0.06 0.58
C SER A 29 4.37 -0.43 1.05
N VAL A 30 3.39 -0.51 0.16
CA VAL A 30 2.05 -1.01 0.50
C VAL A 30 2.10 -2.50 0.84
N ALA A 31 2.87 -3.31 0.11
CA ALA A 31 3.08 -4.72 0.44
C ALA A 31 3.71 -4.90 1.84
N LYS A 32 4.72 -4.07 2.16
CA LYS A 32 5.36 -4.05 3.48
C LYS A 32 4.37 -3.68 4.58
N ILE A 33 3.59 -2.62 4.40
CA ILE A 33 2.57 -2.19 5.36
C ILE A 33 1.56 -3.31 5.61
N ARG A 34 1.06 -3.96 4.55
CA ARG A 34 0.11 -5.08 4.65
C ARG A 34 0.69 -6.25 5.45
N HIS A 35 1.96 -6.58 5.24
CA HIS A 35 2.67 -7.58 6.04
C HIS A 35 2.83 -7.16 7.51
N SER A 36 3.22 -5.91 7.78
CA SER A 36 3.32 -5.37 9.15
C SER A 36 1.98 -5.41 9.90
N VAL A 37 0.87 -5.15 9.20
CA VAL A 37 -0.49 -5.28 9.76
C VAL A 37 -0.85 -6.74 10.04
N ASP A 38 -0.57 -7.65 9.10
CA ASP A 38 -0.89 -9.08 9.24
C ASP A 38 -0.15 -9.69 10.45
N THR A 39 1.13 -9.36 10.59
CA THR A 39 2.01 -9.88 11.65
C THR A 39 1.80 -9.23 13.02
N LEU A 40 1.01 -8.15 13.11
CA LEU A 40 0.76 -7.42 14.35
C LEU A 40 0.16 -8.34 15.44
N ASN A 41 0.92 -8.62 16.49
CA ASN A 41 0.52 -9.49 17.59
C ASN A 41 -0.09 -8.68 18.74
N CYS A 42 -1.42 -8.74 18.86
CA CYS A 42 -2.17 -8.02 19.89
C CYS A 42 -2.16 -8.68 21.28
N SER A 43 -1.68 -9.93 21.41
CA SER A 43 -1.69 -10.66 22.69
C SER A 43 -0.46 -10.38 23.56
N GLY A 44 0.50 -9.58 23.07
CA GLY A 44 1.68 -9.14 23.81
C GLY A 44 1.85 -7.62 23.77
N ASN A 45 3.03 -7.13 24.18
CA ASN A 45 3.38 -5.73 23.98
C ASN A 45 3.59 -5.47 22.47
N TYR A 46 2.65 -4.74 21.88
CA TYR A 46 2.64 -4.40 20.44
C TYR A 46 3.26 -3.03 20.13
N GLU A 47 3.75 -2.28 21.12
CA GLU A 47 4.17 -0.88 20.97
C GLU A 47 5.26 -0.73 19.89
N SER A 48 6.31 -1.56 19.95
CA SER A 48 7.38 -1.55 18.95
C SER A 48 6.88 -1.88 17.54
N GLN A 49 5.96 -2.85 17.41
CA GLN A 49 5.37 -3.25 16.14
C GLN A 49 4.53 -2.11 15.54
N VAL A 50 3.79 -1.39 16.37
CA VAL A 50 2.98 -0.23 15.94
C VAL A 50 3.87 0.96 15.56
N ASN A 51 4.97 1.19 16.26
CA ASN A 51 5.94 2.22 15.88
C ASN A 51 6.55 1.96 14.49
N ILE A 52 6.87 0.69 14.19
CA ILE A 52 7.33 0.28 12.86
C ILE A 52 6.22 0.52 11.83
N LEU A 53 4.99 0.09 12.12
CA LEU A 53 3.85 0.28 11.22
C LEU A 53 3.61 1.77 10.91
N VAL A 54 3.61 2.64 11.92
CA VAL A 54 3.45 4.09 11.75
C VAL A 54 4.58 4.67 10.88
N SER A 55 5.81 4.22 11.09
CA SER A 55 6.97 4.63 10.27
C SER A 55 6.80 4.20 8.82
N ASP A 56 6.36 2.96 8.58
CA ASP A 56 6.13 2.43 7.23
C ASP A 56 5.01 3.18 6.50
N ILE A 57 3.90 3.48 7.19
CA ILE A 57 2.82 4.31 6.63
C ILE A 57 3.32 5.73 6.34
N ARG A 58 4.16 6.30 7.21
CA ARG A 58 4.73 7.64 7.00
C ARG A 58 5.65 7.67 5.79
N PHE A 59 6.42 6.62 5.56
CA PHE A 59 7.24 6.48 4.36
C PHE A 59 6.37 6.55 3.10
N LEU A 60 5.30 5.75 3.03
CA LEU A 60 4.40 5.76 1.89
C LEU A 60 3.80 7.15 1.66
N GLN A 61 3.32 7.79 2.74
CA GLN A 61 2.76 9.13 2.68
C GLN A 61 3.75 10.15 2.08
N LEU A 62 4.97 10.20 2.61
CA LEU A 62 6.00 11.12 2.13
C LEU A 62 6.41 10.85 0.69
N TYR A 63 6.45 9.57 0.30
CA TYR A 63 6.75 9.17 -1.07
C TYR A 63 5.67 9.66 -2.03
N SER A 64 4.40 9.37 -1.74
CA SER A 64 3.26 9.78 -2.58
C SER A 64 3.12 11.30 -2.63
N GLU A 65 3.34 12.02 -1.52
CA GLU A 65 3.41 13.49 -1.49
C GLU A 65 4.52 14.03 -2.41
N SER A 66 5.72 13.43 -2.36
CA SER A 66 6.86 13.87 -3.18
C SER A 66 6.65 13.60 -4.68
N LYS A 67 5.92 12.53 -5.01
CA LYS A 67 5.55 12.15 -6.38
C LYS A 67 4.38 12.96 -6.94
N GLY A 68 3.54 13.53 -6.07
CA GLY A 68 2.28 14.20 -6.46
C GLY A 68 1.13 13.23 -6.72
N SER A 69 1.06 12.12 -5.97
CA SER A 69 -0.04 11.14 -6.03
C SER A 69 -1.08 11.44 -4.96
N ASP A 70 -1.99 12.37 -5.28
CA ASP A 70 -3.00 12.89 -4.34
C ASP A 70 -4.03 11.83 -3.92
N ASP A 71 -4.45 10.98 -4.86
CA ASP A 71 -5.45 9.94 -4.63
C ASP A 71 -5.00 8.86 -3.64
N LEU A 72 -3.72 8.48 -3.69
CA LEU A 72 -3.14 7.55 -2.72
C LEU A 72 -3.04 8.20 -1.33
N SER A 73 -2.70 9.50 -1.29
CA SER A 73 -2.58 10.27 -0.05
C SER A 73 -3.89 10.34 0.75
N GLU A 74 -5.03 10.49 0.06
CA GLU A 74 -6.36 10.48 0.68
C GLU A 74 -6.69 9.16 1.39
N MET A 75 -6.20 8.03 0.86
CA MET A 75 -6.41 6.71 1.47
C MET A 75 -5.41 6.41 2.60
N ILE A 76 -4.19 6.93 2.50
CA ILE A 76 -3.15 6.74 3.53
C ILE A 76 -3.51 7.45 4.84
N SER A 77 -4.06 8.66 4.75
CA SER A 77 -4.40 9.49 5.92
C SER A 77 -5.29 8.77 6.97
N PRO A 78 -6.45 8.18 6.63
CA PRO A 78 -7.27 7.46 7.60
C PRO A 78 -6.61 6.17 8.12
N MET A 79 -5.68 5.58 7.38
CA MET A 79 -4.87 4.45 7.85
C MET A 79 -3.85 4.92 8.90
N MET A 80 -3.19 6.05 8.65
CA MET A 80 -2.27 6.70 9.59
C MET A 80 -2.98 7.02 10.91
N ASP A 81 -4.16 7.64 10.85
CA ASP A 81 -4.96 7.94 12.05
C ASP A 81 -5.30 6.68 12.85
N THR A 82 -5.60 5.59 12.16
CA THR A 82 -5.90 4.30 12.79
C THR A 82 -4.68 3.73 13.51
N ALA A 83 -3.51 3.78 12.87
CA ALA A 83 -2.24 3.31 13.44
C ALA A 83 -1.76 4.21 14.61
N MET A 84 -1.84 5.54 14.47
CA MET A 84 -1.51 6.48 15.53
C MET A 84 -2.45 6.37 16.73
N GLY A 85 -3.74 6.10 16.49
CA GLY A 85 -4.69 5.81 17.56
C GLY A 85 -4.29 4.58 18.37
N LEU A 86 -3.70 3.56 17.72
CA LEU A 86 -3.15 2.39 18.40
C LEU A 86 -1.84 2.72 19.14
N GLN A 87 -0.99 3.55 18.55
CA GLN A 87 0.30 3.98 19.14
C GLN A 87 0.12 4.76 20.45
N LYS A 88 -0.88 5.65 20.50
CA LYS A 88 -1.16 6.51 21.66
C LYS A 88 -1.90 5.79 22.79
N MET A 89 -2.46 4.62 22.52
CA MET A 89 -3.23 3.85 23.50
C MET A 89 -2.28 3.02 24.37
N THR A 90 -2.57 2.94 25.67
CA THR A 90 -1.90 1.96 26.53
C THR A 90 -2.15 0.54 26.02
N VAL A 91 -1.18 -0.36 26.18
CA VAL A 91 -1.28 -1.73 25.64
C VAL A 91 -2.59 -2.39 26.07
N ASN A 92 -3.49 -2.60 25.10
CA ASN A 92 -4.82 -3.13 25.29
C ASN A 92 -5.17 -4.07 24.13
N GLU A 93 -5.27 -5.36 24.44
CA GLU A 93 -5.48 -6.41 23.45
C GLU A 93 -6.78 -6.25 22.67
N THR A 94 -7.88 -5.89 23.33
CA THR A 94 -9.19 -5.72 22.69
C THR A 94 -9.17 -4.56 21.71
N PHE A 95 -8.61 -3.42 22.12
CA PHE A 95 -8.48 -2.24 21.28
C PHE A 95 -7.56 -2.52 20.08
N CYS A 96 -6.43 -3.20 20.32
CA CYS A 96 -5.53 -3.65 19.25
C CYS A 96 -6.24 -4.55 18.26
N LYS A 97 -6.99 -5.57 18.70
CA LYS A 97 -7.73 -6.48 17.82
C LYS A 97 -8.76 -5.74 16.97
N LEU A 98 -9.45 -4.74 17.54
CA LEU A 98 -10.41 -3.91 16.82
C LEU A 98 -9.71 -3.07 15.75
N LYS A 99 -8.63 -2.36 16.12
CA LYS A 99 -7.87 -1.53 15.19
C LYS A 99 -7.15 -2.34 14.12
N LYS A 100 -6.60 -3.51 14.46
CA LYS A 100 -6.01 -4.46 13.51
C LYS A 100 -7.01 -4.86 12.43
N LYS A 101 -8.26 -5.19 12.77
CA LYS A 101 -9.30 -5.52 11.76
C LYS A 101 -9.55 -4.36 10.79
N GLN A 102 -9.51 -3.13 11.28
CA GLN A 102 -9.65 -1.93 10.45
C GLN A 102 -8.42 -1.75 9.54
N LEU A 103 -7.21 -1.84 10.11
CA LEU A 103 -5.94 -1.75 9.38
C LEU A 103 -5.82 -2.82 8.29
N VAL A 104 -6.28 -4.06 8.54
CA VAL A 104 -6.30 -5.13 7.53
C VAL A 104 -7.10 -4.69 6.31
N LYS A 105 -8.32 -4.16 6.52
CA LYS A 105 -9.16 -3.68 5.41
C LYS A 105 -8.53 -2.49 4.69
N GLN A 106 -8.02 -1.51 5.42
CA GLN A 106 -7.37 -0.32 4.85
C GLN A 106 -6.14 -0.70 4.03
N SER A 107 -5.25 -1.54 4.58
CA SER A 107 -4.06 -2.02 3.88
C SER A 107 -4.40 -2.82 2.62
N ALA A 108 -5.51 -3.57 2.62
CA ALA A 108 -5.96 -4.30 1.45
C ALA A 108 -6.45 -3.35 0.35
N ILE A 109 -7.35 -2.41 0.69
CA ILE A 109 -7.88 -1.42 -0.26
C ILE A 109 -6.75 -0.58 -0.87
N ILE A 110 -5.79 -0.13 -0.05
CA ILE A 110 -4.63 0.64 -0.53
C ILE A 110 -3.74 -0.22 -1.43
N ALA A 111 -3.55 -1.51 -1.11
CA ALA A 111 -2.78 -2.43 -1.95
C ALA A 111 -3.45 -2.64 -3.30
N ASP A 112 -4.75 -2.89 -3.30
CA ASP A 112 -5.52 -3.09 -4.52
C ASP A 112 -5.43 -1.81 -5.37
N ALA A 113 -5.65 -0.62 -4.79
CA ALA A 113 -5.56 0.64 -5.52
C ALA A 113 -4.15 0.97 -6.04
N ALA A 114 -3.08 0.69 -5.28
CA ALA A 114 -1.71 0.97 -5.69
C ALA A 114 -1.22 -0.04 -6.74
N MET A 115 -1.61 -1.31 -6.61
CA MET A 115 -1.14 -2.40 -7.47
C MET A 115 -2.01 -2.60 -8.70
N GLU A 116 -3.31 -2.27 -8.69
CA GLU A 116 -4.19 -2.36 -9.87
C GLU A 116 -3.90 -1.32 -10.95
N ARG A 117 -2.96 -0.40 -10.72
CA ARG A 117 -2.46 0.59 -11.70
C ARG A 117 -1.62 -0.03 -12.82
N PHE A 118 -2.13 -1.10 -13.42
CA PHE A 118 -1.63 -1.76 -14.63
C PHE A 118 -2.21 -1.13 -15.89
#